data_AF-A0A7S4DGG8-F1
#
_entry.id   AF-A0A7S4DGG8-F1
#
_cell.length_a   1.000
_cell.length_b   1.000
_cell.length_c   1.000
_cell.angle_alpha   90.00
_cell.angle_beta   90.00
_cell.angle_gamma   90.00
#
_symmetry.space_group_name_H-M   'P 1'
#
loop_
_entity.id
_entity.type
_entity.pdbx_description
1 polymer ?
#
loop_
_entity_poly.entity_id
_entity_poly.type
_entity_poly.pdbx_seq_one_letter_code
_entity_poly.pdbx_strand_id
1 'polypeptide(L)'
;ANGAPGGGTPAFLLGLARQPVPELRHAALDVLRAAAGQRPGGWGVLAVADPGVVALLRRRDALNSKLDREWQFSVIENLMKNPSRSLLPPDLLDSFNTMLKQGPFYTEQQVGEMQTMS
;
A
#
# COMPACT_ATOMS: atom_id res chain seq x y z
N ALA A 1 -29.17 -7.55 8.65
CA ALA A 1 -28.03 -7.90 9.51
C ALA A 1 -26.78 -7.93 8.64
N ASN A 2 -25.96 -6.88 8.68
CA ASN A 2 -24.77 -6.77 7.84
C ASN A 2 -23.66 -7.61 8.47
N GLY A 3 -23.50 -8.84 7.98
CA GLY A 3 -22.45 -9.76 8.41
C GLY A 3 -21.08 -9.12 8.22
N ALA A 4 -20.28 -9.13 9.28
CA ALA A 4 -18.84 -8.91 9.14
C ALA A 4 -18.33 -9.91 8.09
N PRO A 5 -17.67 -9.46 7.02
CA PRO A 5 -17.09 -10.39 6.05
C PRO A 5 -16.11 -11.27 6.81
N GLY A 6 -16.16 -12.58 6.60
CA GLY A 6 -15.35 -13.58 7.30
C GLY A 6 -13.85 -13.52 6.98
N GLY A 7 -13.22 -12.36 7.18
CA GLY A 7 -11.78 -12.14 7.01
C GLY A 7 -11.21 -11.47 8.25
N GLY A 8 -9.98 -11.84 8.61
CA GLY A 8 -9.27 -11.27 9.76
C GLY A 8 -9.04 -9.75 9.65
N THR A 9 -8.38 -9.17 10.64
CA THR A 9 -8.12 -7.71 10.74
C THR A 9 -7.68 -7.02 9.43
N PRO A 10 -6.80 -7.59 8.58
CA PRO A 10 -6.44 -6.99 7.29
C PRO A 10 -7.63 -6.78 6.34
N ALA A 11 -8.56 -7.73 6.29
CA ALA A 11 -9.76 -7.63 5.44
C ALA A 11 -10.71 -6.53 5.92
N PHE A 12 -10.84 -6.35 7.24
CA PHE A 12 -11.61 -5.25 7.82
C PHE A 12 -11.00 -3.89 7.48
N LEU A 13 -9.68 -3.73 7.66
CA LEU A 13 -8.97 -2.50 7.29
C LEU A 13 -9.06 -2.22 5.79
N LEU A 14 -8.98 -3.24 4.94
CA LEU A 14 -9.20 -3.11 3.51
C LEU A 14 -10.61 -2.61 3.17
N GLY A 15 -11.62 -3.09 3.89
CA GLY A 15 -13.00 -2.60 3.77
C GLY A 15 -13.14 -1.12 4.11
N LEU A 16 -12.44 -0.65 5.15
CA LEU A 16 -12.39 0.76 5.54
C LEU A 16 -11.61 1.61 4.53
N ALA A 17 -10.47 1.11 4.03
CA ALA A 17 -9.64 1.79 3.03
C ALA A 17 -10.36 2.04 1.69
N ARG A 18 -11.46 1.33 1.43
CA ARG A 18 -12.29 1.47 0.22
C ARG A 18 -13.52 2.36 0.41
N GLN A 19 -13.78 2.86 1.62
CA GLN A 19 -14.93 3.71 1.89
C GLN A 19 -14.80 5.08 1.22
N PRO A 20 -15.90 5.75 0.84
CA PRO A 20 -15.86 7.09 0.25
C PRO A 20 -15.46 8.17 1.26
N VAL A 21 -15.52 7.89 2.56
CA VAL A 21 -15.16 8.81 3.65
C VAL A 21 -13.63 8.85 3.82
N PRO A 22 -12.96 9.99 3.56
CA PRO A 22 -11.49 10.10 3.62
C PRO A 22 -10.90 9.69 4.97
N GLU A 23 -11.54 10.10 6.07
CA GLU A 23 -11.08 9.85 7.43
C GLU A 23 -11.01 8.34 7.73
N LEU A 24 -11.99 7.57 7.25
CA LEU A 24 -11.99 6.11 7.38
C LEU A 24 -10.88 5.48 6.53
N ARG A 25 -10.64 6.00 5.32
CA ARG A 25 -9.56 5.51 4.47
C ARG A 25 -8.20 5.78 5.10
N HIS A 26 -7.96 6.99 5.57
CA HIS A 26 -6.70 7.41 6.16
C HIS A 26 -6.45 6.68 7.48
N ALA A 27 -7.47 6.50 8.32
CA ALA A 27 -7.34 5.71 9.54
C ALA A 27 -6.93 4.26 9.24
N ALA A 28 -7.54 3.63 8.22
CA ALA A 28 -7.17 2.29 7.82
C ALA A 28 -5.73 2.21 7.28
N LEU A 29 -5.34 3.17 6.44
CA LEU A 29 -3.99 3.25 5.90
C LEU A 29 -2.95 3.56 6.98
N ASP A 30 -3.26 4.37 7.98
CA ASP A 30 -2.36 4.66 9.11
C ASP A 30 -2.16 3.43 9.99
N VAL A 31 -3.21 2.64 10.26
CA VAL A 31 -3.06 1.36 10.97
C VAL A 31 -2.17 0.39 10.19
N LEU A 32 -2.38 0.26 8.88
CA LEU A 32 -1.53 -0.58 8.02
C LEU A 32 -0.08 -0.08 7.99
N ARG A 33 0.13 1.23 7.90
CA ARG A 33 1.44 1.88 7.95
C ARG A 33 2.12 1.63 9.29
N ALA A 34 1.40 1.75 10.39
CA ALA A 34 1.90 1.51 11.73
C ALA A 34 2.31 0.03 11.89
N ALA A 35 1.47 -0.90 11.44
CA ALA A 35 1.77 -2.33 11.43
C ALA A 35 3.01 -2.63 10.58
N ALA A 36 3.10 -2.09 9.36
CA ALA A 36 4.27 -2.23 8.48
C ALA A 36 5.58 -1.79 9.15
N GLY A 37 5.53 -0.80 10.05
CA GLY A 37 6.69 -0.29 10.79
C GLY A 37 7.06 -1.07 12.06
N GLN A 38 6.24 -2.03 12.49
CA GLN A 38 6.52 -2.81 13.71
C GLN A 38 7.73 -3.74 13.49
N ARG A 39 8.80 -3.54 14.26
CA ARG A 39 10.09 -4.23 14.07
C ARG A 39 10.15 -5.63 14.68
N PRO A 40 9.67 -5.88 15.91
CA PRO A 40 9.81 -7.21 16.51
C PRO A 40 8.94 -8.25 15.80
N GLY A 41 9.54 -9.39 15.44
CA GLY A 41 8.82 -10.61 15.03
C GLY A 41 8.18 -10.61 13.64
N GLY A 42 8.27 -9.52 12.86
CA GLY A 42 7.82 -9.48 11.47
C GLY A 42 6.31 -9.65 11.23
N TRP A 43 5.50 -9.76 12.28
CA TRP A 43 4.06 -9.99 12.16
C TRP A 43 3.34 -8.89 11.37
N GLY A 44 3.78 -7.64 11.52
CA GLY A 44 3.22 -6.50 10.81
C GLY A 44 3.51 -6.54 9.31
N VAL A 45 4.69 -7.04 8.93
CA VAL A 45 5.05 -7.31 7.53
C VAL A 45 4.11 -8.36 6.93
N LEU A 46 3.87 -9.46 7.67
CA LEU A 46 2.97 -10.53 7.23
C LEU A 46 1.51 -10.07 7.15
N ALA A 47 1.05 -9.23 8.09
CA ALA A 47 -0.29 -8.67 8.06
C ALA A 47 -0.53 -7.75 6.85
N VAL A 48 0.50 -6.99 6.45
CA VAL A 48 0.46 -6.11 5.26
C VAL A 48 0.66 -6.90 3.96
N ALA A 49 1.31 -8.07 4.02
CA ALA A 49 1.44 -9.00 2.91
C ALA A 49 0.14 -9.73 2.54
N ASP A 50 -0.97 -9.46 3.25
CA ASP A 50 -2.29 -9.93 2.86
C ASP A 50 -2.58 -9.56 1.38
N PRO A 51 -3.03 -10.52 0.53
CA PRO A 51 -3.22 -10.28 -0.89
C PRO A 51 -4.13 -9.09 -1.23
N GLY A 52 -5.16 -8.85 -0.41
CA GLY A 52 -6.08 -7.73 -0.60
C GLY A 52 -5.44 -6.39 -0.27
N VAL A 53 -4.60 -6.35 0.77
CA VAL A 53 -3.79 -5.17 1.11
C VAL A 53 -2.73 -4.92 0.04
N VAL A 54 -2.01 -5.95 -0.41
CA VAL A 54 -1.02 -5.83 -1.50
C VAL A 54 -1.67 -5.30 -2.78
N ALA A 55 -2.85 -5.80 -3.14
CA ALA A 55 -3.60 -5.30 -4.28
C ALA A 55 -3.98 -3.82 -4.13
N LEU A 56 -4.39 -3.38 -2.93
CA LEU A 56 -4.62 -1.96 -2.63
C LEU A 56 -3.33 -1.15 -2.80
N LEU A 57 -2.22 -1.62 -2.23
CA LEU A 57 -0.93 -0.92 -2.26
C LEU A 57 -0.32 -0.83 -3.65
N ARG A 58 -0.53 -1.81 -4.54
CA ARG A 58 -0.02 -1.76 -5.92
C ARG A 58 -0.85 -0.90 -6.86
N ARG A 59 -2.12 -0.61 -6.54
CA ARG A 59 -3.00 0.19 -7.41
C ARG A 59 -2.64 1.67 -7.37
N ARG A 60 -2.19 2.20 -8.51
CA ARG A 60 -1.83 3.61 -8.69
C ARG A 60 -3.05 4.50 -8.99
N ASP A 61 -4.10 3.90 -9.52
CA ASP A 61 -5.33 4.53 -10.01
C ASP A 61 -6.47 4.55 -8.97
N ALA A 62 -6.29 3.85 -7.84
CA ALA A 62 -7.38 3.56 -6.90
C ALA A 62 -7.79 4.73 -6.02
N LEU A 63 -6.98 5.79 -5.92
CA LEU A 63 -7.09 6.77 -4.86
C LEU A 63 -7.46 8.16 -5.37
N ASN A 64 -8.50 8.70 -4.72
CA ASN A 64 -9.31 9.83 -5.18
C ASN A 64 -8.63 11.20 -4.98
N SER A 65 -7.55 11.24 -4.20
CA SER A 65 -6.87 12.49 -3.84
C SER A 65 -5.35 12.33 -3.76
N LYS A 66 -4.64 13.47 -3.80
CA LYS A 66 -3.19 13.54 -3.54
C LYS A 66 -2.85 12.90 -2.18
N LEU A 67 -3.61 13.26 -1.15
CA LEU A 67 -3.40 12.81 0.22
C LEU A 67 -3.61 11.30 0.38
N ASP A 68 -4.59 10.74 -0.32
CA ASP A 68 -4.83 9.29 -0.33
C ASP A 68 -3.58 8.55 -0.87
N ARG A 69 -2.99 9.04 -1.96
CA ARG A 69 -1.76 8.47 -2.55
C ARG A 69 -0.56 8.57 -1.61
N GLU A 70 -0.42 9.67 -0.89
CA GLU A 70 0.64 9.84 0.12
C GLU A 70 0.47 8.84 1.28
N TRP A 71 -0.76 8.66 1.76
CA TRP A 71 -1.05 7.66 2.79
C TRP A 71 -0.73 6.24 2.34
N GLN A 72 -1.17 5.83 1.15
CA GLN A 72 -0.84 4.52 0.58
C GLN A 72 0.68 4.32 0.47
N PHE A 73 1.38 5.34 -0.04
CA PHE A 73 2.82 5.28 -0.21
C PHE A 73 3.57 5.17 1.12
N SER A 74 3.08 5.84 2.16
CA SER A 74 3.67 5.74 3.50
C SER A 74 3.65 4.32 4.08
N VAL A 75 2.65 3.50 3.71
CA VAL A 75 2.60 2.07 4.07
C VAL A 75 3.76 1.33 3.41
N ILE A 76 3.97 1.55 2.10
CA ILE A 76 5.05 0.93 1.33
C ILE A 76 6.41 1.35 1.88
N GLU A 77 6.60 2.63 2.21
CA GLU A 77 7.84 3.11 2.81
C GLU A 77 8.16 2.42 4.13
N ASN A 78 7.18 2.33 5.04
CA ASN A 78 7.40 1.69 6.33
C ASN A 78 7.68 0.19 6.17
N LEU A 79 6.95 -0.48 5.28
CA LEU A 79 7.15 -1.89 4.96
C LEU A 79 8.57 -2.14 4.45
N MET A 80 9.03 -1.31 3.51
CA MET A 80 10.35 -1.45 2.91
C MET A 80 11.48 -0.96 3.81
N LYS A 81 11.22 -0.12 4.82
CA LYS A 81 12.20 0.23 5.87
C LYS A 81 12.28 -0.83 6.98
N ASN A 82 11.34 -1.78 7.03
CA ASN A 82 11.31 -2.81 8.06
C ASN A 82 12.44 -3.85 7.86
N PRO A 83 13.24 -4.16 8.90
CA PRO A 83 14.28 -5.21 8.83
C PRO A 83 13.73 -6.59 8.45
N SER A 84 12.47 -6.88 8.78
CA SER A 84 11.79 -8.14 8.46
C SER A 84 11.17 -8.15 7.05
N ARG A 85 11.44 -7.15 6.19
CA ARG A 85 10.93 -7.13 4.80
C ARG A 85 11.36 -8.35 3.98
N SER A 86 12.42 -9.05 4.37
CA SER A 86 12.85 -10.31 3.75
C SER A 86 11.85 -11.45 3.87
N LEU A 87 10.81 -11.30 4.71
CA LEU A 87 9.67 -12.21 4.78
C LEU A 87 8.73 -12.07 3.57
N LEU A 88 8.85 -11.00 2.78
CA LEU A 88 8.07 -10.78 1.58
C LEU A 88 8.64 -11.59 0.39
N PRO A 89 7.78 -12.06 -0.53
CA PRO A 89 8.23 -12.65 -1.79
C PRO A 89 9.16 -11.70 -2.59
N PRO A 90 10.17 -12.22 -3.30
CA PRO A 90 11.11 -11.39 -4.08
C PRO A 90 10.42 -10.48 -5.11
N ASP A 91 9.39 -10.98 -5.81
CA ASP A 91 8.62 -10.19 -6.78
C ASP A 91 7.89 -9.01 -6.13
N LEU A 92 7.44 -9.18 -4.88
CA LEU A 92 6.81 -8.13 -4.10
C LEU A 92 7.82 -7.08 -3.67
N LEU A 93 9.02 -7.49 -3.25
CA LEU A 93 10.12 -6.59 -2.94
C LEU A 93 10.55 -5.77 -4.15
N ASP A 94 10.71 -6.39 -5.31
CA ASP A 94 11.12 -5.72 -6.55
C ASP A 94 10.06 -4.72 -7.01
N SER A 95 8.79 -5.12 -6.94
CA SER A 95 7.64 -4.26 -7.23
C SER A 95 7.62 -3.04 -6.32
N PHE A 96 7.70 -3.21 -4.99
CA PHE A 96 7.69 -2.08 -4.06
C PHE A 96 8.95 -1.21 -4.15
N ASN A 97 10.13 -1.79 -4.41
CA ASN A 97 11.35 -1.01 -4.69
C ASN A 97 11.19 -0.13 -5.93
N THR A 98 10.60 -0.67 -7.00
CA THR A 98 10.29 0.10 -8.20
C THR A 98 9.32 1.23 -7.89
N MET A 99 8.28 0.94 -7.11
CA MET A 99 7.32 1.94 -6.71
C MET A 99 7.94 3.06 -5.88
N LEU A 100 8.87 2.75 -4.97
CA LEU A 100 9.59 3.73 -4.17
C LEU A 100 10.41 4.69 -5.02
N LYS A 101 11.11 4.17 -6.04
CA LYS A 101 11.91 5.00 -6.97
C LYS A 101 11.02 5.93 -7.79
N GLN A 102 9.86 5.45 -8.20
CA GLN A 102 8.87 6.20 -8.96
C GLN A 102 8.14 7.27 -8.12
N GLY A 103 7.99 7.04 -6.82
CA GLY A 103 7.24 7.91 -5.93
C GLY A 103 5.72 7.73 -6.01
N PRO A 104 4.95 8.47 -5.19
CA PRO A 104 3.49 8.33 -5.07
C PRO A 104 2.69 8.87 -6.27
N PHE A 105 3.28 9.73 -7.10
CA PHE A 105 2.59 10.43 -8.19
C PHE A 105 2.96 9.96 -9.60
N TYR A 106 3.76 8.90 -9.71
CA TYR A 106 4.16 8.37 -11.01
C TYR A 106 2.96 7.92 -11.85
N THR A 107 2.95 8.34 -13.12
CA THR A 107 2.01 7.93 -14.16
C THR A 107 2.79 7.42 -15.36
N GLU A 108 2.41 6.25 -15.88
CA GLU A 108 3.11 5.55 -16.98
C GLU A 108 3.21 6.38 -18.28
N GLN A 109 2.31 7.36 -18.46
CA GLN A 109 2.29 8.26 -19.63
C GLN A 109 3.52 9.17 -19.76
N GLN A 110 4.34 9.36 -18.72
CA GLN A 110 5.50 10.27 -18.78
C GLN A 110 6.71 9.74 -19.56
N VAL A 111 6.72 8.47 -20.01
CA VAL A 111 7.86 7.90 -20.76
C VAL A 111 7.69 8.01 -22.28
N GLY A 112 6.46 8.15 -22.78
CA GLY A 112 6.17 8.16 -24.23
C GLY A 112 6.47 9.49 -24.93
N GLU A 113 6.31 10.63 -24.24
CA GLU A 113 6.43 11.96 -24.88
C GLU A 113 7.88 12.48 -24.93
N MET A 114 8.79 11.93 -24.13
CA MET A 114 10.19 12.36 -24.11
C MET A 114 11.03 11.74 -25.23
N GLN A 115 10.50 10.73 -25.95
CA GLN A 115 11.19 10.04 -27.05
C GLN A 115 10.81 10.53 -28.46
N THR A 116 9.83 11.43 -28.59
CA THR A 116 9.37 11.95 -29.90
C THR A 116 9.83 13.38 -30.19
N MET A 117 10.71 13.96 -29.37
CA MET A 117 11.32 15.28 -29.61
C MET A 117 12.80 15.16 -30.02
N SER A 118 13.10 14.24 -30.94
CA SER A 118 14.41 14.11 -31.61
C SER A 118 14.27 14.31 -33.11
#